data_AF-A0A959LH27-F1
#
_entry.id   AF-A0A959LH27-F1
#
_cell.length_a   1.000
_cell.length_b   1.000
_cell.length_c   1.000
_cell.angle_alpha   90.00
_cell.angle_beta   90.00
_cell.angle_gamma   90.00
#
_symmetry.space_group_name_H-M   'P 1'
#
loop_
_entity.id
_entity.type
_entity.pdbx_description
1 polymer ?
#
loop_
_entity_poly.entity_id
_entity_poly.type
_entity_poly.pdbx_seq_one_letter_code
_entity_poly.pdbx_strand_id
1 'polypeptide(L)'
;DLAADADLAEGLLKHVIRTVLDRCGPDLAFLAERSDKALLGRLESLVDSEFVRMDYSEAIQILENAGKRFEFPVSWGTDLQTEHERFLTEEHVGRPVVVMNYPEKIKAFYMRLNDDERTVAAMDVLAPGIGEIIGGSQREERLELLDRRMRQFHIDPDHYQWYRDLRRYGTVPHAGFGLG
;
A
#
# COMPACT_ATOMS: atom_id res chain seq x y z
N ASP A 1 -6.67 -13.06 0.37
CA ASP A 1 -5.25 -12.98 0.75
C ASP A 1 -4.73 -11.61 0.34
N LEU A 2 -3.43 -11.33 0.46
CA LEU A 2 -2.88 -10.02 0.08
C LEU A 2 -3.08 -9.71 -1.42
N ALA A 3 -2.98 -10.71 -2.29
CA ALA A 3 -3.16 -10.51 -3.73
C ALA A 3 -4.58 -10.03 -4.05
N ALA A 4 -5.60 -10.67 -3.46
CA ALA A 4 -6.99 -10.27 -3.62
C ALA A 4 -7.29 -8.90 -2.98
N ASP A 5 -6.58 -8.52 -1.90
CA ASP A 5 -6.70 -7.20 -1.28
C ASP A 5 -6.21 -6.11 -2.23
N ALA A 6 -5.09 -6.35 -2.92
CA ALA A 6 -4.55 -5.45 -3.94
C ALA A 6 -5.50 -5.30 -5.15
N ASP A 7 -6.08 -6.40 -5.63
CA ASP A 7 -7.10 -6.37 -6.69
C ASP A 7 -8.32 -5.54 -6.27
N LEU A 8 -8.76 -5.69 -5.02
CA LEU A 8 -9.89 -4.93 -4.48
C LEU A 8 -9.56 -3.43 -4.37
N ALA A 9 -8.35 -3.09 -3.92
CA ALA A 9 -7.89 -1.71 -3.82
C ALA A 9 -7.82 -1.02 -5.20
N GLU A 10 -7.23 -1.69 -6.20
CA GLU A 10 -7.19 -1.21 -7.58
C GLU A 10 -8.61 -1.04 -8.15
N GLY A 11 -9.46 -2.05 -8.01
CA GLY A 11 -10.83 -2.02 -8.48
C GLY A 11 -11.66 -0.88 -7.86
N LEU A 12 -11.51 -0.67 -6.54
CA LEU A 12 -12.18 0.41 -5.82
C LEU A 12 -11.74 1.79 -6.35
N LEU A 13 -10.43 2.04 -6.45
CA LEU A 13 -9.90 3.31 -6.94
C LEU A 13 -10.40 3.62 -8.35
N LYS A 14 -10.28 2.64 -9.27
CA LYS A 14 -10.75 2.79 -10.64
C LYS A 14 -12.25 3.09 -10.70
N HIS A 15 -13.04 2.38 -9.90
CA HIS A 15 -14.49 2.58 -9.86
C HIS A 15 -14.88 3.98 -9.35
N VAL A 16 -14.28 4.43 -8.24
CA VAL A 16 -14.56 5.75 -7.66
C VAL A 16 -14.15 6.86 -8.62
N ILE A 17 -12.94 6.79 -9.18
CA ILE A 17 -12.43 7.83 -10.10
C ILE A 17 -13.27 7.89 -11.37
N ARG A 18 -13.63 6.73 -11.96
CA ARG A 18 -14.54 6.69 -13.12
C ARG A 18 -15.90 7.29 -12.80
N THR A 19 -16.45 6.99 -11.62
CA THR A 19 -17.72 7.59 -11.17
C THR A 19 -17.64 9.11 -11.05
N VAL A 20 -16.52 9.65 -10.56
CA VAL A 20 -16.29 11.10 -10.47
C VAL A 20 -16.14 11.72 -11.86
N LEU A 21 -15.38 11.09 -12.76
CA LEU A 21 -15.26 11.53 -14.16
C LEU A 21 -16.62 11.60 -14.86
N ASP A 22 -17.45 10.57 -14.68
CA ASP A 22 -18.76 10.46 -15.33
C ASP A 22 -19.81 11.43 -14.77
N ARG A 23 -19.73 11.76 -13.47
CA ARG A 23 -20.79 12.51 -12.76
C ARG A 23 -20.44 13.95 -12.42
N CYS A 24 -19.15 14.30 -12.38
CA CYS A 24 -18.68 15.60 -11.90
C CYS A 24 -17.98 16.43 -13.01
N GLY A 25 -18.29 16.16 -14.28
CA GLY A 25 -17.65 16.82 -15.44
C GLY A 25 -17.54 18.36 -15.35
N PRO A 26 -18.61 19.11 -15.02
CA PRO A 26 -18.52 20.57 -14.87
C PRO A 26 -17.55 21.03 -13.78
N ASP A 27 -17.56 20.38 -12.62
CA ASP A 27 -16.67 20.73 -11.50
C ASP A 27 -15.21 20.36 -11.82
N LEU A 28 -14.99 19.22 -12.46
CA LEU A 28 -13.66 18.80 -12.91
C LEU A 28 -13.10 19.74 -13.98
N ALA A 29 -13.93 20.19 -14.93
CA ALA A 29 -13.52 21.17 -15.93
C ALA A 29 -13.12 22.50 -15.28
N PHE A 30 -13.89 22.95 -14.28
CA PHE A 30 -13.56 24.15 -13.51
C PHE A 30 -12.22 24.00 -12.76
N LEU A 31 -12.00 22.88 -12.07
CA LEU A 31 -10.74 22.59 -11.37
C LEU A 31 -9.56 22.48 -12.34
N ALA A 32 -9.77 21.87 -13.51
CA ALA A 32 -8.73 21.72 -14.53
C ALA A 32 -8.31 23.08 -15.11
N GLU A 33 -9.25 23.99 -15.33
CA GLU A 33 -8.95 25.33 -15.84
C GLU A 33 -8.19 26.17 -14.81
N ARG A 34 -8.56 26.07 -13.52
CA ARG A 34 -8.11 27.00 -12.47
C ARG A 34 -6.92 26.52 -11.67
N SER A 35 -6.77 25.21 -11.48
CA SER A 35 -5.76 24.65 -10.57
C SER A 35 -4.77 23.79 -11.33
N ASP A 36 -5.24 22.88 -12.19
CA ASP A 36 -4.37 21.89 -12.80
C ASP A 36 -4.87 21.41 -14.17
N LYS A 37 -4.26 21.93 -15.23
CA LYS A 37 -4.64 21.60 -16.61
C LYS A 37 -4.46 20.12 -16.96
N ALA A 38 -3.66 19.37 -16.19
CA ALA A 38 -3.43 17.95 -16.40
C ALA A 38 -4.35 17.06 -15.55
N LEU A 39 -5.25 17.63 -14.73
CA LEU A 39 -6.14 16.89 -13.83
C LEU A 39 -6.92 15.78 -14.55
N LEU A 40 -7.68 16.13 -15.59
CA LEU A 40 -8.52 15.17 -16.32
C LEU A 40 -7.68 14.03 -16.92
N GLY A 41 -6.60 14.38 -17.63
CA GLY A 41 -5.72 13.39 -18.24
C GLY A 41 -5.04 12.47 -17.22
N ARG A 42 -4.70 12.97 -16.02
CA ARG A 42 -4.16 12.12 -14.95
C ARG A 42 -5.22 11.16 -14.40
N LEU A 43 -6.44 11.62 -14.17
CA LEU A 43 -7.52 10.76 -13.69
C LEU A 43 -7.87 9.67 -14.72
N GLU A 44 -7.98 10.04 -15.99
CA GLU A 44 -8.21 9.09 -17.10
C GLU A 44 -7.08 8.07 -17.19
N SER A 45 -5.83 8.53 -17.19
CA SER A 45 -4.65 7.66 -17.24
C SER A 45 -4.59 6.68 -16.06
N LEU A 46 -4.92 7.13 -14.84
CA LEU A 46 -4.93 6.26 -13.67
C LEU A 46 -5.98 5.16 -13.81
N VAL A 47 -7.19 5.50 -14.29
CA VAL A 47 -8.26 4.49 -14.44
C VAL A 47 -7.93 3.48 -15.53
N ASP A 48 -7.29 3.91 -16.62
CA ASP A 48 -6.97 3.06 -17.76
C ASP A 48 -5.67 2.24 -17.56
N SER A 49 -4.83 2.62 -16.60
CA SER A 49 -3.58 1.92 -16.28
C SER A 49 -3.81 0.68 -15.43
N GLU A 50 -3.13 -0.43 -15.75
CA GLU A 50 -2.95 -1.54 -14.80
C GLU A 50 -1.93 -1.17 -13.73
N PHE A 51 -2.21 -1.52 -12.47
CA PHE A 51 -1.30 -1.19 -11.37
C PHE A 51 -0.18 -2.22 -11.32
N VAL A 52 1.07 -1.75 -11.34
CA VAL A 52 2.24 -2.64 -11.29
C VAL A 52 2.40 -3.17 -9.88
N ARG A 53 2.58 -4.48 -9.73
CA ARG A 53 2.91 -5.09 -8.44
C ARG A 53 4.41 -5.26 -8.32
N MET A 54 4.97 -4.83 -7.20
CA MET A 54 6.40 -4.82 -6.94
C MET A 54 6.65 -5.21 -5.49
N ASP A 55 7.59 -6.11 -5.23
CA ASP A 55 8.01 -6.36 -3.84
C ASP A 55 8.85 -5.20 -3.31
N TYR A 56 8.73 -4.90 -2.02
CA TYR A 56 9.54 -3.88 -1.34
C TYR A 56 11.03 -4.08 -1.58
N SER A 57 11.49 -5.34 -1.58
CA SER A 57 12.91 -5.65 -1.82
C SER A 57 13.36 -5.27 -3.24
N GLU A 58 12.48 -5.42 -4.23
CA GLU A 58 12.72 -4.96 -5.60
C GLU A 58 12.71 -3.42 -5.66
N ALA A 59 11.74 -2.78 -4.99
CA ALA A 59 11.66 -1.33 -4.90
C ALA A 59 12.95 -0.70 -4.33
N ILE A 60 13.48 -1.26 -3.23
CA ILE A 60 14.76 -0.83 -2.65
C ILE A 60 15.90 -1.01 -3.66
N GLN A 61 15.97 -2.15 -4.34
CA GLN A 61 17.03 -2.39 -5.33
C GLN A 61 16.96 -1.40 -6.50
N ILE A 62 15.76 -1.03 -6.96
CA ILE A 62 15.56 0.00 -7.98
C ILE A 62 16.04 1.36 -7.48
N LEU A 63 15.67 1.74 -6.26
CA LEU A 63 16.02 3.03 -5.66
C LEU A 63 17.53 3.16 -5.42
N GLU A 64 18.19 2.11 -4.89
CA GLU A 64 19.65 2.10 -4.69
C GLU A 64 20.42 2.24 -6.02
N ASN A 65 19.85 1.73 -7.12
CA ASN A 65 20.44 1.79 -8.45
C ASN A 65 19.94 2.96 -9.31
N ALA A 66 19.14 3.88 -8.75
CA ALA A 66 18.54 4.99 -9.50
C ALA A 66 19.57 5.98 -10.06
N GLY A 67 20.82 5.96 -9.56
CA GLY A 67 21.86 6.93 -9.92
C GLY A 67 21.54 8.36 -9.48
N LYS A 68 20.55 8.52 -8.59
CA LYS A 68 20.09 9.80 -8.03
C LYS A 68 20.47 9.90 -6.56
N ARG A 69 20.60 11.14 -6.10
CA ARG A 69 20.71 11.44 -4.67
C ARG A 69 19.33 11.75 -4.13
N PHE A 70 18.85 10.89 -3.23
CA PHE A 70 17.68 11.13 -2.41
C PHE A 70 18.07 11.91 -1.15
N GLU A 71 17.16 12.71 -0.60
CA GLU A 71 17.36 13.40 0.66
C GLU A 71 17.37 12.42 1.83
N PHE A 72 16.48 11.42 1.77
CA PHE A 72 16.37 10.35 2.74
C PHE A 72 17.17 9.11 2.31
N PRO A 73 17.73 8.35 3.26
CA PRO A 73 18.49 7.16 2.94
C PRO A 73 17.57 6.08 2.36
N VAL A 74 18.05 5.44 1.30
CA VAL A 74 17.46 4.23 0.74
C VAL A 74 18.26 3.04 1.26
N SER A 75 17.61 2.16 2.03
CA SER A 75 18.22 0.90 2.48
C SER A 75 17.15 -0.12 2.86
N TRP A 76 17.47 -1.41 2.77
CA TRP A 76 16.51 -2.44 3.18
C TRP A 76 16.23 -2.35 4.69
N GLY A 77 14.95 -2.22 5.05
CA GLY A 77 14.51 -2.06 6.44
C GLY A 77 14.17 -0.62 6.83
N THR A 78 14.34 0.36 5.93
CA THR A 78 13.81 1.72 6.11
C THR A 78 12.50 1.88 5.36
N ASP A 79 11.60 2.69 5.92
CA ASP A 79 10.33 2.99 5.26
C ASP A 79 10.56 3.86 4.02
N LEU A 80 9.72 3.70 3.01
CA LEU A 80 9.77 4.55 1.82
C LEU A 80 9.32 5.97 2.21
N GLN A 81 9.90 6.96 1.54
CA GLN A 81 9.52 8.36 1.70
C GLN A 81 8.85 8.81 0.41
N THR A 82 8.08 9.89 0.46
CA THR A 82 7.32 10.38 -0.71
C THR A 82 8.22 10.59 -1.93
N GLU A 83 9.48 11.01 -1.77
CA GLU A 83 10.41 11.14 -2.91
C GLU A 83 10.74 9.79 -3.57
N HIS A 84 10.86 8.72 -2.79
CA HIS A 84 11.11 7.36 -3.26
C HIS A 84 9.88 6.82 -4.00
N GLU A 85 8.69 7.00 -3.41
CA GLU A 85 7.41 6.58 -3.99
C GLU A 85 7.13 7.28 -5.32
N ARG A 86 7.38 8.59 -5.37
CA ARG A 86 7.23 9.39 -6.58
C ARG A 86 8.24 8.99 -7.63
N PHE A 87 9.50 8.70 -7.27
CA PHE A 87 10.47 8.17 -8.23
C PHE A 87 10.00 6.84 -8.85
N LEU A 88 9.51 5.91 -8.03
CA LEU A 88 9.00 4.62 -8.50
C LEU A 88 7.83 4.81 -9.46
N THR A 89 6.85 5.64 -9.10
CA THR A 89 5.61 5.80 -9.87
C THR A 89 5.75 6.72 -11.09
N GLU A 90 6.51 7.80 -10.99
CA GLU A 90 6.60 8.84 -12.03
C GLU A 90 7.77 8.60 -13.01
N GLU A 91 8.91 8.13 -12.51
CA GLU A 91 10.15 8.08 -13.30
C GLU A 91 10.54 6.67 -13.71
N HIS A 92 10.36 5.69 -12.83
CA HIS A 92 10.73 4.30 -13.13
C HIS A 92 9.61 3.55 -13.87
N VAL A 93 8.39 3.58 -13.31
CA VAL A 93 7.26 2.78 -13.81
C VAL A 93 6.31 3.57 -14.71
N GLY A 94 6.12 4.86 -14.43
CA GLY A 94 5.27 5.77 -15.19
C GLY A 94 3.76 5.54 -15.03
N ARG A 95 3.34 4.78 -14.01
CA ARG A 95 1.94 4.44 -13.69
C ARG A 95 1.83 4.02 -12.21
N PRO A 96 0.62 3.81 -11.65
CA PRO A 96 0.46 3.40 -10.26
C PRO A 96 1.17 2.09 -9.93
N VAL A 97 1.69 1.98 -8.71
CA VAL A 97 2.45 0.82 -8.22
C VAL A 97 1.86 0.36 -6.89
N VAL A 98 1.63 -0.94 -6.74
CA VAL A 98 1.36 -1.60 -5.47
C VAL A 98 2.67 -2.19 -4.97
N VAL A 99 3.27 -1.57 -3.97
CA VAL A 99 4.47 -2.11 -3.32
C VAL A 99 4.02 -3.10 -2.26
N MET A 100 4.60 -4.29 -2.22
CA MET A 100 4.14 -5.42 -1.41
C MET A 100 5.26 -5.99 -0.53
N ASN A 101 4.91 -6.76 0.49
CA ASN A 101 5.85 -7.57 1.28
C ASN A 101 6.94 -6.76 2.00
N TYR A 102 6.52 -5.81 2.85
CA TYR A 102 7.41 -4.94 3.62
C TYR A 102 8.13 -5.67 4.77
N PRO A 103 9.29 -5.17 5.24
CA PRO A 103 9.99 -5.71 6.40
C PRO A 103 9.11 -5.69 7.65
N GLU A 104 9.12 -6.79 8.42
CA GLU A 104 8.23 -6.96 9.57
C GLU A 104 8.41 -5.89 10.66
N LYS A 105 9.63 -5.33 10.77
CA LYS A 105 10.03 -4.42 11.85
C LYS A 105 9.45 -3.02 11.72
N ILE A 106 9.10 -2.62 10.51
CA ILE A 106 8.60 -1.26 10.20
C ILE A 106 7.09 -1.24 9.96
N LYS A 107 6.41 -2.37 10.13
CA LYS A 107 4.98 -2.50 9.92
C LYS A 107 4.29 -3.07 11.17
N ALA A 108 2.98 -2.92 11.25
CA ALA A 108 2.21 -3.22 12.45
C ALA A 108 2.22 -4.72 12.83
N PHE A 109 1.99 -5.00 14.13
CA PHE A 109 1.97 -6.35 14.70
C PHE A 109 0.91 -7.27 14.08
N TYR A 110 -0.19 -6.72 13.57
CA TYR A 110 -1.33 -7.48 13.05
C TYR A 110 -1.13 -7.96 11.61
N MET A 111 -0.09 -7.50 10.91
CA MET A 111 0.16 -7.89 9.52
C MET A 111 0.72 -9.30 9.49
N ARG A 112 0.21 -10.15 8.59
CA ARG A 112 0.58 -11.56 8.50
C ARG A 112 2.05 -11.70 8.19
N LEU A 113 2.77 -12.48 9.00
CA LEU A 113 4.18 -12.77 8.74
C LEU A 113 4.30 -13.72 7.54
N ASN A 114 5.15 -13.36 6.59
CA ASN A 114 5.43 -14.21 5.43
C ASN A 114 6.31 -15.41 5.81
N ASP A 115 6.37 -16.39 4.91
CA ASP A 115 7.09 -17.64 5.16
C ASP A 115 8.62 -17.45 5.20
N ASP A 116 9.11 -16.29 4.76
CA ASP A 116 10.51 -15.88 4.90
C ASP A 116 10.89 -15.42 6.32
N GLU A 117 9.91 -15.27 7.22
CA GLU A 117 10.00 -14.71 8.57
C GLU A 117 10.70 -13.33 8.67
N ARG A 118 10.83 -12.62 7.55
CA ARG A 118 11.51 -11.32 7.44
C ARG A 118 10.57 -10.21 6.99
N THR A 119 9.55 -10.56 6.20
CA THR A 119 8.56 -9.64 5.66
C THR A 119 7.18 -9.96 6.18
N VAL A 120 6.28 -8.99 6.08
CA VAL A 120 4.86 -9.15 6.34
C VAL A 120 4.08 -8.90 5.06
N ALA A 121 2.94 -9.57 4.92
CA ALA A 121 2.00 -9.42 3.81
C ALA A 121 1.28 -8.06 3.89
N ALA A 122 2.04 -6.98 3.69
CA ALA A 122 1.59 -5.61 3.60
C ALA A 122 1.59 -5.15 2.15
N MET A 123 0.76 -4.16 1.84
CA MET A 123 0.78 -3.47 0.56
C MET A 123 0.51 -1.98 0.75
N ASP A 124 1.20 -1.16 -0.04
CA ASP A 124 0.92 0.27 -0.17
C ASP A 124 0.68 0.57 -1.66
N VAL A 125 -0.42 1.25 -1.99
CA VAL A 125 -0.76 1.67 -3.36
C VAL A 125 -0.25 3.08 -3.54
N LEU A 126 0.66 3.25 -4.49
CA LEU A 126 1.33 4.50 -4.81
C LEU A 126 0.76 5.08 -6.11
N ALA A 127 0.28 6.31 -6.05
CA ALA A 127 -0.23 7.05 -7.20
C ALA A 127 0.73 8.18 -7.61
N PRO A 128 1.00 8.35 -8.92
CA PRO A 128 1.80 9.47 -9.42
C PRO A 128 1.30 10.83 -8.90
N GLY A 129 2.22 11.68 -8.44
CA GLY A 129 1.94 13.03 -7.92
C GLY A 129 1.54 13.09 -6.45
N ILE A 130 1.01 12.01 -5.86
CA ILE A 130 0.52 11.98 -4.48
C ILE A 130 1.43 11.15 -3.58
N GLY A 131 1.90 9.99 -4.05
CA GLY A 131 2.52 8.96 -3.21
C GLY A 131 1.47 7.94 -2.76
N GLU A 132 1.59 7.45 -1.52
CA GLU A 132 0.63 6.50 -0.94
C GLU A 132 -0.81 7.05 -0.91
N ILE A 133 -1.76 6.26 -1.44
CA ILE A 133 -3.22 6.53 -1.36
C ILE A 133 -3.99 5.43 -0.61
N ILE A 134 -3.49 4.21 -0.59
CA ILE A 134 -4.07 3.08 0.14
C ILE A 134 -2.96 2.32 0.85
N GLY A 135 -3.16 2.04 2.14
CA GLY A 135 -2.31 1.15 2.94
C GLY A 135 -3.09 -0.06 3.44
N GLY A 136 -2.56 -1.26 3.24
CA GLY A 136 -3.28 -2.51 3.49
C GLY A 136 -2.40 -3.68 3.90
N SER A 137 -3.04 -4.76 4.34
CA SER A 137 -2.35 -6.03 4.62
C SER A 137 -3.30 -7.21 4.75
N GLN A 138 -2.78 -8.40 4.45
CA GLN A 138 -3.34 -9.62 5.00
C GLN A 138 -3.07 -9.65 6.50
N ARG A 139 -4.07 -10.06 7.28
CA ARG A 139 -4.01 -10.05 8.75
C ARG A 139 -3.47 -11.37 9.26
N GLU A 140 -2.69 -11.34 10.33
CA GLU A 140 -2.17 -12.55 10.97
C GLU A 140 -3.33 -13.33 11.61
N GLU A 141 -3.70 -14.43 10.95
CA GLU A 141 -4.77 -15.33 11.36
C GLU A 141 -4.29 -16.40 12.36
N ARG A 142 -2.97 -16.65 12.45
CA ARG A 142 -2.41 -17.70 13.30
C ARG A 142 -2.13 -17.14 14.69
N LEU A 143 -2.92 -17.55 15.69
CA LEU A 143 -2.88 -16.99 17.05
C LEU A 143 -1.47 -17.00 17.67
N GLU A 144 -0.71 -18.07 17.51
CA GLU A 144 0.64 -18.19 18.09
C GLU A 144 1.61 -17.16 17.51
N LEU A 145 1.50 -16.90 16.19
CA LEU A 145 2.32 -15.90 15.51
C LEU A 145 1.86 -14.48 15.86
N LEU A 146 0.56 -14.25 15.95
CA LEU A 146 0.02 -12.98 16.42
C LEU A 146 0.52 -12.66 17.84
N ASP A 147 0.46 -13.61 18.77
CA ASP A 147 0.95 -13.44 20.14
C ASP A 147 2.48 -13.20 20.15
N ARG A 148 3.23 -13.85 19.25
CA ARG A 148 4.68 -13.59 19.07
C ARG A 148 4.93 -12.16 18.61
N ARG A 149 4.19 -11.68 17.62
CA ARG A 149 4.26 -10.29 17.11
C ARG A 149 3.87 -9.29 18.19
N MET A 150 2.77 -9.50 18.92
CA MET A 150 2.34 -8.61 20.01
C MET A 150 3.43 -8.41 21.07
N ARG A 151 4.12 -9.49 21.47
CA ARG A 151 5.27 -9.41 22.40
C ARG A 151 6.43 -8.58 21.84
N GLN A 152 6.73 -8.70 20.54
CA GLN A 152 7.79 -7.91 19.88
C GLN A 152 7.48 -6.41 19.91
N PHE A 153 6.20 -6.04 19.80
CA PHE A 153 5.73 -4.65 19.83
C PHE A 153 5.32 -4.17 21.23
N HIS A 154 5.64 -4.93 22.28
CA HIS A 154 5.29 -4.62 23.68
C HIS A 154 3.78 -4.38 23.91
N ILE A 155 2.94 -5.10 23.16
CA ILE A 155 1.49 -5.06 23.29
C ILE A 155 1.04 -6.13 24.28
N ASP A 156 0.29 -5.71 25.30
CA ASP A 156 -0.31 -6.60 26.29
C ASP A 156 -1.45 -7.44 25.66
N PRO A 157 -1.33 -8.78 25.61
CA PRO A 157 -2.38 -9.66 25.08
C PRO A 157 -3.72 -9.56 25.81
N ASP A 158 -3.73 -9.17 27.08
CA ASP A 158 -4.95 -9.14 27.89
C ASP A 158 -5.88 -8.00 27.45
N HIS A 159 -5.33 -6.85 27.06
CA HIS A 159 -6.09 -5.74 26.48
C HIS A 159 -6.70 -6.07 25.11
N TYR A 160 -6.13 -7.06 24.42
CA TYR A 160 -6.54 -7.48 23.07
C TYR A 160 -7.18 -8.87 23.08
N GLN A 161 -7.66 -9.35 24.23
CA GLN A 161 -8.27 -10.66 24.35
C GLN A 161 -9.41 -10.86 23.33
N TRP A 162 -10.27 -9.84 23.16
CA TRP A 162 -11.34 -9.86 22.15
C TRP A 162 -10.82 -9.98 20.71
N TYR A 163 -9.66 -9.37 20.40
CA TYR A 163 -9.05 -9.41 19.08
C TYR A 163 -8.37 -10.75 18.80
N ARG A 164 -7.81 -11.37 19.86
CA ARG A 164 -7.26 -12.73 19.85
C ARG A 164 -8.35 -13.77 19.68
N ASP A 165 -9.53 -13.55 20.26
CA ASP A 165 -10.68 -14.47 20.10
C ASP A 165 -11.13 -14.62 18.64
N LEU A 166 -10.92 -13.59 17.80
CA LEU A 166 -11.12 -13.68 16.34
C LEU A 166 -10.24 -14.75 15.66
N ARG A 167 -9.16 -15.18 16.34
CA ARG A 167 -8.26 -16.25 15.88
C ARG A 167 -8.56 -17.61 16.51
N ARG A 168 -9.42 -17.67 17.53
CA ARG A 168 -9.76 -18.92 18.25
C ARG A 168 -11.03 -19.59 17.71
N TYR A 169 -12.03 -18.79 17.35
CA TYR A 169 -13.37 -19.30 17.05
C TYR A 169 -13.69 -19.20 15.56
N GLY A 170 -13.17 -20.15 14.77
CA GLY A 170 -13.44 -20.21 13.33
C GLY A 170 -12.67 -19.18 12.51
N THR A 171 -11.37 -19.04 12.78
CA THR A 171 -10.53 -18.07 12.06
C THR A 171 -10.39 -18.40 10.57
N VAL A 172 -10.13 -17.38 9.76
CA VAL A 172 -10.00 -17.46 8.31
C VAL A 172 -8.85 -16.56 7.84
N PRO A 173 -8.20 -16.87 6.70
CA PRO A 173 -7.38 -15.89 6.01
C PRO A 173 -8.23 -14.68 5.60
N HIS A 174 -7.83 -13.49 6.02
CA HIS A 174 -8.55 -12.25 5.72
C HIS A 174 -7.56 -11.09 5.52
N ALA A 175 -7.96 -10.12 4.71
CA ALA A 175 -7.16 -8.94 4.37
C ALA A 175 -8.06 -7.70 4.35
N GLY A 176 -7.45 -6.53 4.28
CA GLY A 176 -8.15 -5.27 4.15
C GLY A 176 -7.18 -4.09 4.14
N PHE A 177 -7.69 -2.95 3.72
CA PHE A 177 -6.93 -1.72 3.61
C PHE A 177 -7.68 -0.50 4.14
N GLY A 178 -6.95 0.60 4.32
CA GLY A 178 -7.50 1.94 4.54
C GLY A 178 -7.23 2.82 3.33
N LEU A 179 -8.21 3.66 2.98
CA LEU A 179 -8.11 4.71 1.97
C LEU A 179 -8.23 6.05 2.72
N GLY A 180 -7.25 6.94 2.51
CA GLY A 180 -7.22 8.29 3.08
C GLY A 180 -8.05 9.31 2.31
#